data_AF-A0A7V1LMF8-F1
#
_entry.id   AF-A0A7V1LMF8-F1
#
_cell.length_a   1.000
_cell.length_b   1.000
_cell.length_c   1.000
_cell.angle_alpha   90.00
_cell.angle_beta   90.00
_cell.angle_gamma   90.00
#
_symmetry.space_group_name_H-M   'P 1'
#
loop_
_entity.id
_entity.type
_entity.pdbx_description
1 polymer ?
#
loop_
_entity_poly.entity_id
_entity_poly.type
_entity_poly.pdbx_seq_one_letter_code
_entity_poly.pdbx_strand_id
1 'polypeptide(L)'
;TTTVGTVTDIDGNEYKTVKIGNQWWMAENLRVTRYRNGDSIRHVADDNLWKDLTEGAYAEYDHAGLNIIPYGRLYNWYAVNDSRGVAPEGWRVATDEDWKELEAYIGIPKDQLNIYQWRGTDEGDKLKEKGTLHWVAPNAGATNEFGFSARPNGYRDYGGFRGLAYQAYFWTSTEYVIDNTSYAWARSLYYSYGTISRVFYQKTLGIGIRCVKDE
;
A
#
# COMPACT_ATOMS: atom_id res chain seq x y z
N THR A 1 -20.23 -1.77 14.44
CA THR A 1 -19.48 -3.05 14.37
C THR A 1 -18.80 -3.11 13.02
N THR A 2 -17.48 -3.31 12.98
CA THR A 2 -16.73 -3.40 11.73
C THR A 2 -17.09 -4.70 11.01
N THR A 3 -17.61 -4.62 9.80
CA THR A 3 -17.87 -5.81 8.97
C THR A 3 -16.56 -6.34 8.42
N VAL A 4 -16.30 -7.64 8.58
CA VAL A 4 -15.05 -8.29 8.17
C VAL A 4 -15.31 -9.44 7.20
N GLY A 5 -14.30 -9.80 6.43
CA GLY A 5 -14.32 -10.96 5.52
C GLY A 5 -12.91 -11.45 5.20
N THR A 6 -12.80 -12.29 4.19
CA THR A 6 -11.52 -12.71 3.62
C THR A 6 -11.53 -12.67 2.09
N VAL A 7 -10.34 -12.62 1.50
CA VAL A 7 -10.09 -12.80 0.06
C VAL A 7 -8.85 -13.65 -0.12
N THR A 8 -8.84 -14.51 -1.15
CA THR A 8 -7.68 -15.35 -1.49
C THR A 8 -7.16 -14.96 -2.88
N ASP A 9 -5.84 -14.83 -3.03
CA ASP A 9 -5.21 -14.59 -4.34
C ASP A 9 -4.92 -15.89 -5.10
N ILE A 10 -4.33 -15.77 -6.30
CA ILE A 10 -3.99 -16.91 -7.16
C ILE A 10 -2.92 -17.84 -6.55
N ASP A 11 -2.15 -17.35 -5.56
CA ASP A 11 -1.13 -18.10 -4.83
C ASP A 11 -1.68 -18.84 -3.61
N GLY A 12 -2.97 -18.70 -3.32
CA GLY A 12 -3.57 -19.26 -2.12
C GLY A 12 -3.26 -18.45 -0.86
N ASN A 13 -2.74 -17.23 -0.99
CA ASN A 13 -2.62 -16.33 0.17
C ASN A 13 -4.02 -15.85 0.56
N GLU A 14 -4.47 -16.19 1.76
CA GLU A 14 -5.67 -15.61 2.34
C GLU A 14 -5.35 -14.29 3.05
N TYR A 15 -6.22 -13.29 2.88
CA TYR A 15 -6.12 -11.98 3.49
C TYR A 15 -7.41 -11.61 4.19
N LYS A 16 -7.31 -11.01 5.37
CA LYS A 16 -8.45 -10.37 6.03
C LYS A 16 -8.90 -9.14 5.24
N THR A 17 -10.20 -8.88 5.26
CA THR A 17 -10.82 -7.70 4.65
C THR A 17 -11.75 -7.02 5.64
N VAL A 18 -11.92 -5.72 5.47
CA VAL A 18 -12.79 -4.87 6.30
C VAL A 18 -13.63 -3.97 5.42
N LYS A 19 -14.88 -3.74 5.79
CA LYS A 19 -15.72 -2.73 5.13
C LYS A 19 -15.53 -1.38 5.83
N ILE A 20 -15.14 -0.36 5.06
CA ILE A 20 -14.95 1.02 5.51
C ILE A 20 -15.76 1.91 4.56
N GLY A 21 -16.81 2.56 5.08
CA GLY A 21 -17.79 3.24 4.23
C GLY A 21 -18.44 2.26 3.24
N ASN A 22 -18.37 2.60 1.95
CA ASN A 22 -18.92 1.80 0.85
C ASN A 22 -17.88 0.89 0.19
N GLN A 23 -16.66 0.82 0.73
CA GLN A 23 -15.55 0.09 0.12
C GLN A 23 -15.11 -1.07 1.01
N TRP A 24 -14.82 -2.20 0.38
CA TRP A 24 -14.09 -3.30 1.01
C TRP A 24 -12.59 -3.10 0.80
N TRP A 25 -11.83 -3.13 1.89
CA TRP A 25 -10.38 -2.98 1.87
C TRP A 25 -9.70 -4.23 2.41
N MET A 26 -8.58 -4.63 1.80
CA MET A 26 -7.68 -5.58 2.44
C MET A 26 -7.13 -4.99 3.75
N ALA A 27 -7.13 -5.78 4.81
CA ALA A 27 -6.52 -5.46 6.12
C ALA A 27 -5.05 -5.92 6.22
N GLU A 28 -4.52 -6.51 5.15
CA GLU A 28 -3.12 -6.95 5.03
C GLU A 28 -2.51 -6.51 3.68
N ASN A 29 -1.19 -6.35 3.65
CA ASN A 29 -0.48 -6.00 2.42
C ASN A 29 -0.42 -7.21 1.46
N LEU A 30 -0.51 -6.94 0.16
CA LEU A 30 -0.48 -7.98 -0.87
C LEU A 30 0.84 -8.78 -0.85
N ARG A 31 0.73 -10.10 -1.07
CA ARG A 31 1.84 -11.07 -1.07
C ARG A 31 1.88 -11.91 -2.35
N VAL A 32 1.15 -11.56 -3.39
CA VAL A 32 1.12 -12.36 -4.62
C VAL A 32 2.47 -12.36 -5.37
N THR A 33 2.75 -13.42 -6.10
CA THR A 33 3.94 -13.63 -6.94
C THR A 33 3.58 -13.92 -8.40
N ARG A 34 2.29 -14.07 -8.69
CA ARG A 34 1.73 -14.25 -10.02
C ARG A 34 0.63 -13.23 -10.30
N TYR A 35 0.53 -12.79 -11.54
CA TYR A 35 -0.64 -12.08 -12.01
C TYR A 35 -1.85 -13.02 -12.06
N ARG A 36 -3.05 -12.44 -12.19
CA ARG A 36 -4.32 -13.18 -12.20
C ARG A 36 -4.45 -14.17 -13.36
N ASN A 37 -3.72 -13.96 -14.46
CA ASN A 37 -3.66 -14.91 -15.57
C ASN A 37 -2.71 -16.10 -15.32
N GLY A 38 -2.01 -16.14 -14.19
CA GLY A 38 -1.07 -17.19 -13.81
C GLY A 38 0.40 -16.90 -14.15
N ASP A 39 0.69 -15.83 -14.91
CA ASP A 39 2.06 -15.46 -15.24
C ASP A 39 2.82 -15.00 -13.98
N SER A 40 4.08 -15.39 -13.86
CA SER A 40 4.94 -14.91 -12.77
C SER A 40 5.20 -13.41 -12.86
N ILE A 41 5.11 -12.74 -11.72
CA ILE A 41 5.66 -11.40 -11.52
C ILE A 41 7.17 -11.58 -11.29
N ARG A 42 8.00 -10.77 -11.94
CA ARG A 42 9.45 -10.92 -11.84
C ARG A 42 9.93 -10.60 -10.42
N HIS A 43 10.54 -11.57 -9.73
CA HIS A 43 11.27 -11.32 -8.49
C HIS A 43 12.65 -10.74 -8.82
N VAL A 44 12.98 -9.57 -8.27
CA VAL A 44 14.28 -8.94 -8.48
C VAL A 44 14.89 -8.63 -7.13
N ALA A 45 16.01 -9.29 -6.78
CA ALA A 45 16.77 -8.98 -5.57
C ALA A 45 17.91 -7.98 -5.84
N ASP A 46 18.49 -7.96 -7.04
CA ASP A 46 19.62 -7.08 -7.34
C ASP A 46 19.21 -5.59 -7.48
N ASP A 47 19.91 -4.70 -6.77
CA ASP A 47 19.63 -3.25 -6.77
C ASP A 47 19.97 -2.56 -8.10
N ASN A 48 21.02 -3.00 -8.78
CA ASN A 48 21.39 -2.45 -10.09
C ASN A 48 20.38 -2.82 -11.16
N LEU A 49 19.75 -3.99 -11.05
CA LEU A 49 18.65 -4.37 -11.92
C LEU A 49 17.39 -3.58 -11.58
N TRP A 50 17.08 -3.38 -10.29
CA TRP A 50 15.83 -2.75 -9.85
C TRP A 50 15.63 -1.33 -10.39
N LYS A 51 16.68 -0.51 -10.36
CA LYS A 51 16.61 0.93 -10.65
C LYS A 51 16.09 1.28 -12.06
N ASP A 52 16.32 0.40 -13.04
CA ASP A 52 16.02 0.63 -14.46
C ASP A 52 14.83 -0.20 -14.97
N LEU A 53 14.08 -0.87 -14.07
CA LEU A 53 12.96 -1.73 -14.46
C LEU A 53 11.78 -0.93 -15.02
N THR A 54 11.37 -1.27 -16.24
CA THR A 54 10.14 -0.81 -16.89
C THR A 54 9.08 -1.90 -17.02
N GLU A 55 9.34 -3.07 -16.44
CA GLU A 55 8.43 -4.22 -16.37
C GLU A 55 8.01 -4.46 -14.92
N GLY A 56 6.84 -5.08 -14.75
CA GLY A 56 6.32 -5.40 -13.43
C GLY A 56 7.23 -6.35 -12.64
N ALA A 57 7.59 -5.94 -11.43
CA ALA A 57 8.45 -6.69 -10.54
C ALA A 57 8.05 -6.52 -9.08
N TYR A 58 8.46 -7.48 -8.27
CA TYR A 58 8.39 -7.40 -6.82
C TYR A 58 9.74 -7.70 -6.15
N ALA A 59 9.84 -7.29 -4.90
CA ALA A 59 10.94 -7.59 -4.00
C ALA A 59 10.42 -7.92 -2.60
N GLU A 60 11.23 -8.64 -1.84
CA GLU A 60 11.03 -8.91 -0.42
C GLU A 60 11.97 -8.00 0.36
N TYR A 61 11.46 -7.35 1.42
CA TYR A 61 12.25 -6.39 2.19
C TYR A 61 13.50 -7.07 2.77
N ASP A 62 14.67 -6.46 2.56
CA ASP A 62 16.01 -7.00 2.90
C ASP A 62 16.30 -8.40 2.33
N HIS A 63 15.63 -8.77 1.23
CA HIS A 63 15.71 -10.11 0.62
C HIS A 63 15.37 -11.25 1.59
N ALA A 64 14.58 -10.94 2.62
CA ALA A 64 14.29 -11.86 3.72
C ALA A 64 12.82 -12.26 3.72
N GLY A 65 12.56 -13.57 3.59
CA GLY A 65 11.20 -14.12 3.61
C GLY A 65 10.45 -13.90 4.93
N LEU A 66 11.16 -13.64 6.03
CA LEU A 66 10.57 -13.36 7.35
C LEU A 66 9.70 -12.10 7.35
N ASN A 67 9.92 -11.17 6.42
CA ASN A 67 9.17 -9.92 6.31
C ASN A 67 7.86 -10.05 5.52
N ILE A 68 7.65 -11.14 4.78
CA ILE A 68 6.50 -11.29 3.87
C ILE A 68 5.18 -11.32 4.63
N ILE A 69 5.09 -12.14 5.68
CA ILE A 69 3.86 -12.27 6.47
C ILE A 69 3.51 -10.96 7.20
N PRO A 70 4.43 -10.32 7.95
CA PRO A 70 4.09 -9.09 8.66
C PRO A 70 3.87 -7.89 7.72
N TYR A 71 4.65 -7.75 6.64
CA TYR A 71 4.74 -6.51 5.87
C TYR A 71 4.30 -6.61 4.41
N GLY A 72 4.04 -7.81 3.89
CA GLY A 72 3.76 -8.02 2.48
C GLY A 72 5.01 -7.99 1.60
N ARG A 73 4.79 -7.93 0.29
CA ARG A 73 5.85 -7.72 -0.72
C ARG A 73 5.82 -6.27 -1.21
N LEU A 74 6.94 -5.83 -1.77
CA LEU A 74 7.09 -4.50 -2.36
C LEU A 74 7.04 -4.65 -3.88
N TYR A 75 6.15 -3.91 -4.54
CA TYR A 75 5.95 -3.97 -5.98
C TYR A 75 6.34 -2.63 -6.60
N ASN A 76 6.93 -2.66 -7.79
CA ASN A 76 7.02 -1.46 -8.60
C ASN A 76 5.64 -1.13 -9.22
N TRP A 77 5.47 0.10 -9.71
CA TRP A 77 4.17 0.52 -10.24
C TRP A 77 3.82 -0.18 -11.57
N TYR A 78 4.82 -0.68 -12.30
CA TYR A 78 4.58 -1.48 -13.50
C TYR A 78 3.84 -2.78 -13.17
N ALA A 79 4.07 -3.39 -12.01
CA ALA A 79 3.27 -4.53 -11.55
C ALA A 79 1.87 -4.11 -11.11
N VAL A 80 1.73 -2.92 -10.51
CA VAL A 80 0.43 -2.35 -10.09
C VAL A 80 -0.51 -2.15 -11.28
N ASN A 81 0.01 -1.62 -12.39
CA ASN A 81 -0.77 -1.24 -13.57
C ASN A 81 -0.64 -2.24 -14.75
N ASP A 82 -0.17 -3.46 -14.48
CA ASP A 82 -0.07 -4.50 -15.50
C ASP A 82 -1.48 -4.99 -15.91
N SER A 83 -1.71 -5.17 -17.21
CA SER A 83 -3.00 -5.61 -17.75
C SER A 83 -3.39 -7.03 -17.31
N ARG A 84 -2.42 -7.85 -16.88
CA ARG A 84 -2.67 -9.19 -16.35
C ARG A 84 -3.26 -9.18 -14.93
N GLY A 85 -3.20 -8.04 -14.25
CA GLY A 85 -3.86 -7.79 -12.96
C GLY A 85 -3.15 -8.43 -11.76
N VAL A 86 -2.67 -7.61 -10.83
CA VAL A 86 -1.97 -8.08 -9.62
C VAL A 86 -2.91 -8.40 -8.45
N ALA A 87 -4.12 -7.85 -8.44
CA ALA A 87 -5.06 -8.04 -7.33
C ALA A 87 -5.82 -9.39 -7.45
N PRO A 88 -6.37 -9.92 -6.34
CA PRO A 88 -7.28 -11.08 -6.37
C PRO A 88 -8.46 -10.89 -7.35
N GLU A 89 -9.10 -12.00 -7.74
CA GLU A 89 -10.30 -11.97 -8.60
C GLU A 89 -11.43 -11.16 -7.95
N GLY A 90 -12.11 -10.31 -8.71
CA GLY A 90 -13.13 -9.39 -8.19
C GLY A 90 -12.60 -8.25 -7.31
N TRP A 91 -11.29 -8.10 -7.15
CA TRP A 91 -10.63 -6.99 -6.45
C TRP A 91 -9.71 -6.22 -7.41
N ARG A 92 -9.34 -5.00 -7.03
CA ARG A 92 -8.42 -4.14 -7.79
C ARG A 92 -7.45 -3.42 -6.88
N VAL A 93 -6.32 -2.95 -7.41
CA VAL A 93 -5.49 -2.00 -6.68
C VAL A 93 -6.27 -0.69 -6.54
N ALA A 94 -6.24 -0.09 -5.35
CA ALA A 94 -6.93 1.16 -5.09
C ALA A 94 -6.39 2.29 -5.97
N THR A 95 -7.28 3.12 -6.49
CA THR A 95 -6.99 4.38 -7.18
C THR A 95 -6.78 5.49 -6.14
N ASP A 96 -6.31 6.65 -6.59
CA ASP A 96 -6.24 7.85 -5.77
C ASP A 96 -7.63 8.31 -5.28
N GLU A 97 -8.68 8.10 -6.06
CA GLU A 97 -10.06 8.43 -5.67
C GLU A 97 -10.60 7.47 -4.62
N ASP A 98 -10.25 6.19 -4.67
CA ASP A 98 -10.66 5.25 -3.61
C ASP A 98 -10.09 5.64 -2.25
N TRP A 99 -8.82 6.02 -2.25
CA TRP A 99 -8.17 6.52 -1.04
C TRP A 99 -8.83 7.81 -0.54
N LYS A 100 -9.22 8.72 -1.44
CA LYS A 100 -9.94 9.94 -1.06
C LYS A 100 -11.33 9.65 -0.49
N GLU A 101 -12.03 8.65 -1.01
CA GLU A 101 -13.31 8.21 -0.45
C GLU A 101 -13.14 7.66 0.97
N LEU A 102 -12.16 6.77 1.17
CA LEU A 102 -11.79 6.27 2.49
C LEU A 102 -11.42 7.41 3.44
N GLU A 103 -10.59 8.36 2.99
CA GLU A 103 -10.12 9.50 3.78
C GLU A 103 -11.26 10.43 4.17
N ALA A 104 -12.17 10.73 3.24
CA ALA A 104 -13.36 11.52 3.52
C ALA A 104 -14.27 10.84 4.54
N TYR A 105 -14.40 9.52 4.45
CA TYR A 105 -15.20 8.73 5.39
C TYR A 105 -14.64 8.75 6.82
N ILE A 106 -13.32 8.72 6.97
CA ILE A 106 -12.67 8.64 8.29
C ILE A 106 -12.38 10.01 8.95
N GLY A 107 -12.64 11.11 8.25
CA GLY A 107 -12.67 12.45 8.84
C GLY A 107 -12.01 13.58 8.05
N ILE A 108 -11.30 13.29 6.95
CA ILE A 108 -10.59 14.35 6.21
C ILE A 108 -11.60 15.26 5.49
N PRO A 109 -11.59 16.59 5.73
CA PRO A 109 -12.47 17.53 5.04
C PRO A 109 -12.30 17.49 3.52
N LYS A 110 -13.40 17.64 2.77
CA LYS A 110 -13.42 17.52 1.31
C LYS A 110 -12.47 18.48 0.60
N ASP A 111 -12.33 19.69 1.12
CA ASP A 111 -11.42 20.72 0.61
C ASP A 111 -9.94 20.38 0.86
N GLN A 112 -9.64 19.45 1.77
CA GLN A 112 -8.29 18.98 2.05
C GLN A 112 -7.88 17.74 1.24
N LEU A 113 -8.82 16.98 0.66
CA LEU A 113 -8.53 15.67 0.04
C LEU A 113 -7.47 15.71 -1.08
N ASN A 114 -7.29 16.85 -1.73
CA ASN A 114 -6.32 17.03 -2.81
C ASN A 114 -4.99 17.68 -2.36
N ILE A 115 -4.84 18.03 -1.08
CA ILE A 115 -3.60 18.59 -0.56
C ILE A 115 -2.47 17.58 -0.74
N TYR A 116 -1.38 18.04 -1.36
CA TYR A 116 -0.15 17.27 -1.51
C TYR A 116 0.57 17.19 -0.16
N GLN A 117 1.14 16.02 0.15
CA GLN A 117 1.74 15.65 1.42
C GLN A 117 0.74 15.41 2.57
N TRP A 118 1.18 15.67 3.80
CA TRP A 118 0.49 15.38 5.05
C TRP A 118 -0.77 16.23 5.20
N ARG A 119 -1.90 15.57 5.49
CA ARG A 119 -3.20 16.21 5.69
C ARG A 119 -4.07 15.44 6.68
N GLY A 120 -5.18 16.05 7.06
CA GLY A 120 -6.00 15.59 8.18
C GLY A 120 -5.37 15.96 9.52
N THR A 121 -5.86 15.33 10.58
CA THR A 121 -5.42 15.53 11.96
C THR A 121 -5.01 14.22 12.63
N ASP A 122 -5.85 13.19 12.53
CA ASP A 122 -5.72 11.91 13.24
C ASP A 122 -6.14 10.70 12.39
N GLU A 123 -6.50 10.92 11.12
CA GLU A 123 -7.01 9.88 10.23
C GLU A 123 -5.95 8.82 9.89
N GLY A 124 -4.67 9.20 9.88
CA GLY A 124 -3.59 8.24 9.81
C GLY A 124 -3.52 7.33 11.04
N ASP A 125 -3.74 7.87 12.25
CA ASP A 125 -3.80 7.07 13.49
C ASP A 125 -4.96 6.09 13.49
N LYS A 126 -6.11 6.48 12.91
CA LYS A 126 -7.29 5.61 12.76
C LYS A 126 -7.04 4.40 11.86
N LEU A 127 -6.03 4.45 10.98
CA LEU A 127 -5.68 3.36 10.05
C LEU A 127 -4.50 2.49 10.51
N LYS A 128 -3.56 3.05 11.28
CA LYS A 128 -2.36 2.32 11.76
C LYS A 128 -2.72 1.17 12.71
N GLU A 129 -1.98 0.06 12.60
CA GLU A 129 -1.98 -0.99 13.63
C GLU A 129 -1.65 -0.40 15.00
N LYS A 130 -2.38 -0.84 16.04
CA LYS A 130 -2.17 -0.39 17.42
C LYS A 130 -0.82 -0.87 17.99
N GLY A 131 -0.24 -0.04 18.85
CA GLY A 131 0.94 -0.40 19.62
C GLY A 131 2.21 -0.44 18.77
N THR A 132 3.25 -1.09 19.29
CA THR A 132 4.61 -1.03 18.73
C THR A 132 5.15 -2.42 18.41
N LEU A 133 4.27 -3.37 18.09
CA LEU A 133 4.70 -4.71 17.69
C LEU A 133 5.51 -4.66 16.38
N HIS A 134 4.98 -3.94 15.39
CA HIS A 134 5.66 -3.72 14.11
C HIS A 134 6.10 -2.27 13.91
N TRP A 135 5.36 -1.32 14.46
CA TRP A 135 5.75 0.10 14.45
C TRP A 135 6.82 0.38 15.50
N VAL A 136 7.79 1.21 15.14
CA VAL A 136 8.72 1.77 16.11
C VAL A 136 7.98 2.64 17.12
N ALA A 137 8.47 2.65 18.37
CA ALA A 137 7.93 3.50 19.41
C ALA A 137 8.07 5.00 19.06
N PRO A 138 7.09 5.85 19.45
CA PRO A 138 5.98 5.49 20.32
C PRO A 138 4.73 4.96 19.59
N ASN A 139 4.60 5.15 18.27
CA ASN A 139 3.33 4.97 17.52
C ASN A 139 2.11 5.54 18.28
N ALA A 140 2.31 6.68 18.93
CA ALA A 140 1.33 7.28 19.81
C ALA A 140 0.11 7.72 18.98
N GLY A 141 -1.08 7.52 19.53
CA GLY A 141 -2.34 7.88 18.87
C GLY A 141 -2.95 6.76 18.03
N ALA A 142 -2.17 5.77 17.55
CA ALA A 142 -2.69 4.72 16.67
C ALA A 142 -3.86 3.93 17.30
N THR A 143 -5.04 4.00 16.67
CA THR A 143 -6.28 3.40 17.18
C THR A 143 -6.82 2.26 16.32
N ASN A 144 -6.35 2.07 15.09
CA ASN A 144 -6.89 1.06 14.16
C ASN A 144 -8.43 0.96 14.17
N GLU A 145 -9.12 2.10 14.27
CA GLU A 145 -10.55 2.20 14.57
C GLU A 145 -11.41 1.42 13.56
N PHE A 146 -10.97 1.41 12.29
CA PHE A 146 -11.68 0.78 11.19
C PHE A 146 -11.14 -0.62 10.83
N GLY A 147 -10.14 -1.13 11.55
CA GLY A 147 -9.55 -2.44 11.30
C GLY A 147 -8.62 -2.52 10.08
N PHE A 148 -8.31 -1.39 9.43
CA PHE A 148 -7.43 -1.32 8.25
C PHE A 148 -6.04 -1.91 8.52
N SER A 149 -5.53 -1.79 9.74
CA SER A 149 -4.32 -2.45 10.23
C SER A 149 -3.09 -2.15 9.36
N ALA A 150 -2.84 -0.87 9.06
CA ALA A 150 -1.64 -0.48 8.32
C ALA A 150 -0.38 -0.82 9.12
N ARG A 151 0.56 -1.50 8.47
CA ARG A 151 1.86 -1.90 9.01
C ARG A 151 3.01 -1.24 8.24
N PRO A 152 4.13 -0.93 8.91
CA PRO A 152 5.24 -0.15 8.35
C PRO A 152 6.14 -1.01 7.46
N ASN A 153 5.71 -1.22 6.23
CA ASN A 153 6.40 -2.03 5.23
C ASN A 153 7.65 -1.38 4.63
N GLY A 154 7.92 -0.10 4.93
CA GLY A 154 8.99 0.65 4.29
C GLY A 154 8.84 0.67 2.77
N TYR A 155 9.96 0.85 2.09
CA TYR A 155 10.03 0.88 0.63
C TYR A 155 11.38 0.37 0.13
N ARG A 156 11.46 0.17 -1.18
CA ARG A 156 12.69 -0.06 -1.93
C ARG A 156 12.88 1.04 -2.96
N ASP A 157 14.08 1.60 -3.03
CA ASP A 157 14.52 2.49 -4.11
C ASP A 157 15.75 1.91 -4.84
N TYR A 158 16.42 2.73 -5.65
CA TYR A 158 17.62 2.34 -6.39
C TYR A 158 18.83 2.04 -5.49
N GLY A 159 18.82 2.46 -4.23
CA GLY A 159 19.89 2.32 -3.26
C GLY A 159 19.59 1.31 -2.15
N GLY A 160 18.54 0.49 -2.31
CA GLY A 160 18.15 -0.57 -1.38
C GLY A 160 16.86 -0.29 -0.63
N PHE A 161 16.74 -0.85 0.57
CA PHE A 161 15.52 -0.82 1.39
C PHE A 161 15.61 0.19 2.52
N ARG A 162 14.50 0.89 2.80
CA ARG A 162 14.43 1.93 3.84
C ARG A 162 13.07 1.96 4.51
N GLY A 163 13.05 2.43 5.75
CA GLY A 163 11.81 2.83 6.44
C GLY A 163 10.96 1.70 7.05
N LEU A 164 11.41 0.43 7.02
CA LEU A 164 10.74 -0.63 7.78
C LEU A 164 10.58 -0.23 9.24
N ALA A 165 9.45 -0.57 9.86
CA ALA A 165 9.06 -0.14 11.20
C ALA A 165 8.75 1.36 11.38
N TYR A 166 9.19 2.24 10.48
CA TYR A 166 8.96 3.69 10.58
C TYR A 166 7.78 4.21 9.74
N GLN A 167 7.55 3.60 8.58
CA GLN A 167 6.64 4.15 7.59
C GLN A 167 5.93 3.06 6.80
N ALA A 168 4.63 3.25 6.57
CA ALA A 168 3.83 2.42 5.69
C ALA A 168 3.59 3.14 4.38
N TYR A 169 3.77 2.45 3.25
CA TYR A 169 3.56 2.97 1.91
C TYR A 169 2.62 2.09 1.11
N PHE A 170 1.71 2.73 0.38
CA PHE A 170 0.71 2.09 -0.44
C PHE A 170 0.66 2.72 -1.82
N TRP A 171 0.95 1.93 -2.85
CA TRP A 171 0.70 2.34 -4.23
C TRP A 171 -0.79 2.59 -4.46
N THR A 172 -1.10 3.56 -5.32
CA THR A 172 -2.37 3.57 -6.04
C THR A 172 -2.16 3.19 -7.50
N SER A 173 -3.22 2.77 -8.19
CA SER A 173 -3.20 2.54 -9.65
C SER A 173 -3.32 3.83 -10.47
N THR A 174 -3.33 5.00 -9.83
CA THR A 174 -3.50 6.29 -10.53
C THR A 174 -2.15 6.89 -10.90
N GLU A 175 -1.92 7.01 -12.20
CA GLU A 175 -0.76 7.71 -12.75
C GLU A 175 -0.82 9.21 -12.46
N TYR A 176 0.36 9.84 -12.30
CA TYR A 176 0.50 11.28 -12.20
C TYR A 176 1.54 11.76 -13.21
N VAL A 177 1.17 12.70 -14.08
CA VAL A 177 2.08 13.22 -15.11
C VAL A 177 2.28 14.72 -14.87
N ILE A 178 3.54 15.14 -14.81
CA ILE A 178 3.95 16.55 -14.73
C ILE A 178 5.17 16.74 -15.63
N ASP A 179 5.17 17.80 -16.44
CA ASP A 179 6.28 18.16 -17.35
C ASP A 179 6.79 16.97 -18.19
N ASN A 180 5.87 16.20 -18.80
CA ASN A 180 6.13 14.98 -19.57
C ASN A 180 6.84 13.84 -18.79
N THR A 181 6.98 13.97 -17.48
CA THR A 181 7.51 12.92 -16.60
C THR A 181 6.35 12.21 -15.92
N SER A 182 6.37 10.88 -15.95
CA SER A 182 5.31 10.04 -15.42
C SER A 182 5.70 9.41 -14.08
N TYR A 183 4.83 9.61 -13.10
CA TYR A 183 4.89 9.14 -11.73
C TYR A 183 3.62 8.35 -11.41
N ALA A 184 3.47 7.91 -10.18
CA ALA A 184 2.21 7.39 -9.68
C ALA A 184 1.90 7.91 -8.27
N TRP A 185 0.62 8.06 -7.97
CA TRP A 185 0.17 8.43 -6.64
C TRP A 185 0.35 7.28 -5.65
N ALA A 186 0.60 7.66 -4.41
CA ALA A 186 0.74 6.77 -3.27
C ALA A 186 0.16 7.41 -2.00
N ARG A 187 -0.03 6.57 -0.98
CA ARG A 187 -0.28 7.00 0.39
C ARG A 187 0.84 6.57 1.31
N SER A 188 1.05 7.38 2.34
CA SER A 188 2.02 7.09 3.38
C SER A 188 1.51 7.44 4.78
N LEU A 189 1.86 6.60 5.74
CA LEU A 189 1.63 6.79 7.18
C LEU A 189 2.97 6.70 7.92
N TYR A 190 3.23 7.62 8.85
CA TYR A 190 4.48 7.66 9.62
C TYR A 190 4.22 7.37 11.10
N TYR A 191 5.16 6.70 11.76
CA TYR A 191 4.98 6.20 13.12
C TYR A 191 4.55 7.31 14.10
N SER A 192 5.12 8.51 13.99
CA SER A 192 4.86 9.61 14.92
C SER A 192 3.81 10.61 14.45
N TYR A 193 3.21 10.42 13.28
CA TYR A 193 2.20 11.33 12.73
C TYR A 193 0.82 10.70 12.75
N GLY A 194 -0.17 11.48 13.19
CA GLY A 194 -1.59 11.12 13.10
C GLY A 194 -2.22 11.46 11.74
N THR A 195 -1.51 12.20 10.89
CA THR A 195 -1.96 12.57 9.54
C THR A 195 -1.64 11.49 8.51
N ILE A 196 -2.26 11.60 7.33
CA ILE A 196 -1.95 10.75 6.16
C ILE A 196 -1.33 11.60 5.06
N SER A 197 -0.33 11.05 4.37
CA SER A 197 0.36 11.74 3.28
C SER A 197 -0.12 11.27 1.90
N ARG A 198 -0.44 12.20 1.01
CA ARG A 198 -0.70 11.95 -0.42
C ARG A 198 0.45 12.48 -1.25
N VAL A 199 1.20 11.57 -1.83
CA VAL A 199 2.48 11.84 -2.49
C VAL A 199 2.54 11.06 -3.79
N PHE A 200 3.44 11.44 -4.69
CA PHE A 200 3.73 10.66 -5.88
C PHE A 200 5.20 10.27 -5.92
N TYR A 201 5.49 9.13 -6.52
CA TYR A 201 6.84 8.58 -6.63
C TYR A 201 7.14 8.10 -8.03
N GLN A 202 8.43 7.95 -8.32
CA GLN A 202 8.90 7.27 -9.53
C GLN A 202 8.33 5.86 -9.57
N LYS A 203 7.91 5.42 -10.77
CA LYS A 203 7.24 4.12 -10.96
C LYS A 203 8.14 2.92 -10.65
N THR A 204 9.45 3.13 -10.57
CA THR A 204 10.44 2.13 -10.16
C THR A 204 10.49 1.90 -8.65
N LEU A 205 9.86 2.76 -7.82
CA LEU A 205 9.85 2.56 -6.36
C LEU A 205 9.10 1.27 -5.99
N GLY A 206 9.67 0.47 -5.10
CA GLY A 206 9.01 -0.71 -4.55
C GLY A 206 8.25 -0.35 -3.29
N ILE A 207 6.91 -0.36 -3.33
CA ILE A 207 6.07 -0.16 -2.13
C ILE A 207 4.94 -1.18 -2.08
N GLY A 208 4.26 -1.25 -0.93
CA GLY A 208 3.18 -2.20 -0.71
C GLY A 208 1.90 -1.85 -1.47
N ILE A 209 1.00 -2.82 -1.56
CA ILE A 209 -0.31 -2.70 -2.20
C ILE A 209 -1.39 -3.05 -1.18
N ARG A 210 -2.47 -2.27 -1.19
CA ARG A 210 -3.77 -2.60 -0.59
C ARG A 210 -4.81 -2.64 -1.69
N CYS A 211 -5.51 -3.78 -1.82
CA CYS A 211 -6.58 -3.91 -2.79
C CYS A 211 -7.90 -3.46 -2.19
N VAL A 212 -8.76 -2.94 -3.07
CA VAL A 212 -10.11 -2.48 -2.79
C VAL A 212 -11.10 -3.24 -3.67
N LYS A 213 -12.34 -3.33 -3.21
CA LYS A 213 -13.48 -3.82 -3.97
C LYS A 213 -14.68 -2.93 -3.62
N ASP A 214 -15.38 -2.45 -4.65
CA ASP A 214 -16.62 -1.70 -4.48
C ASP A 214 -17.74 -2.65 -3.99
N GLU A 215 -18.72 -2.13 -3.25
CA GLU A 215 -19.86 -2.91 -2.76
C GLU A 215 -20.71 -3.54 -3.88
#